data_AF-A0A962GSF2-F1
#
_entry.id   AF-A0A962GSF2-F1
#
_cell.length_a   1.000
_cell.length_b   1.000
_cell.length_c   1.000
_cell.angle_alpha   90.00
_cell.angle_beta   90.00
_cell.angle_gamma   90.00
#
_symmetry.space_group_name_H-M   'P 1'
#
loop_
_entity.id
_entity.type
_entity.pdbx_description
1 polymer ?
#
loop_
_entity_poly.entity_id
_entity_poly.type
_entity_poly.pdbx_seq_one_letter_code
_entity_poly.pdbx_strand_id
1 'polypeptide(L)'
;GHVLSSTQNSCMSPSAAQVADHDCSSFGTGAISYLNPVTQTAECKCKSGFDMDSTGTGCESNTAITLPQGQGVLPTPEIIKPGQCNVLYDDGSDQPESYVFKVDGFSQIRLNYDTDRIKDNISVLTSSRSELWRSGCVGTGNYKAQVIDIPAGSREVIIDVHPNCDGQSSGTSWKFKAECL
;
A
#
# COMPACT_ATOMS: atom_id res chain seq x y z
N GLY A 1 -25.09 -23.36 -14.11
CA GLY A 1 -25.85 -22.10 -14.23
C GLY A 1 -24.98 -20.96 -13.72
N HIS A 2 -25.08 -19.79 -14.33
CA HIS A 2 -24.40 -18.58 -13.86
C HIS A 2 -25.37 -17.74 -13.03
N VAL A 3 -24.86 -17.00 -12.06
CA VAL A 3 -25.62 -16.06 -11.22
C VAL A 3 -24.98 -14.68 -11.32
N LEU A 4 -25.78 -13.63 -11.17
CA LEU A 4 -25.31 -12.25 -11.16
C LEU A 4 -24.69 -11.93 -9.79
N SER A 5 -23.43 -11.51 -9.77
CA SER A 5 -22.79 -10.94 -8.58
C SER A 5 -23.32 -9.52 -8.35
N SER A 6 -23.74 -9.24 -7.12
CA SER A 6 -24.24 -7.94 -6.69
C SER A 6 -23.15 -6.88 -6.55
N THR A 7 -21.90 -7.31 -6.34
CA THR A 7 -20.74 -6.42 -6.20
C THR A 7 -20.00 -6.16 -7.51
N GLN A 8 -19.91 -7.17 -8.39
CA GLN A 8 -19.16 -7.10 -9.65
C GLN A 8 -20.05 -6.82 -10.87
N ASN A 9 -21.38 -6.74 -10.68
CA ASN A 9 -22.40 -6.54 -11.72
C ASN A 9 -22.17 -7.43 -12.96
N SER A 10 -21.75 -8.68 -12.73
CA SER A 10 -21.39 -9.63 -13.79
C SER A 10 -21.87 -11.05 -13.48
N CYS A 11 -22.19 -11.80 -14.53
CA CYS A 11 -22.64 -13.19 -14.42
C CYS A 11 -21.44 -14.12 -14.26
N MET A 12 -21.36 -14.82 -13.13
CA MET A 12 -20.27 -15.74 -12.81
C MET A 12 -20.79 -17.05 -12.22
N SER A 13 -19.91 -18.01 -11.93
CA SER A 13 -20.33 -19.25 -11.27
C SER A 13 -20.89 -18.93 -9.87
N PRO A 14 -21.81 -19.76 -9.34
CA PRO A 14 -22.39 -19.54 -8.01
C PRO A 14 -21.34 -19.36 -6.92
N SER A 15 -20.27 -20.15 -6.96
CA SER A 15 -19.16 -20.05 -6.01
C SER A 15 -18.32 -18.79 -6.18
N ALA A 16 -18.11 -18.31 -7.41
CA ALA A 16 -17.41 -17.04 -7.66
C ALA A 16 -18.24 -15.85 -7.18
N ALA A 17 -19.56 -15.87 -7.40
CA ALA A 17 -20.46 -14.82 -6.93
C ALA A 17 -20.51 -14.77 -5.40
N GLN A 18 -20.51 -15.93 -4.73
CA GLN A 18 -20.43 -16.01 -3.27
C GLN A 18 -19.15 -15.35 -2.73
N VAL A 19 -18.00 -15.60 -3.36
CA VAL A 19 -16.74 -14.97 -2.94
C VAL A 19 -16.76 -13.47 -3.20
N ALA A 20 -17.21 -13.04 -4.38
CA ALA A 20 -17.26 -11.63 -4.77
C ALA A 20 -18.20 -10.81 -3.87
N ASP A 21 -19.35 -11.38 -3.50
CA ASP A 21 -20.39 -10.70 -2.73
C ASP A 21 -20.23 -10.84 -1.20
N HIS A 22 -19.24 -11.61 -0.74
CA HIS A 22 -18.97 -11.77 0.68
C HIS A 22 -18.13 -10.61 1.21
N ASP A 23 -18.74 -9.81 2.08
CA ASP A 23 -18.14 -8.62 2.66
C ASP A 23 -17.19 -8.96 3.82
N CYS A 24 -15.91 -8.68 3.63
CA CYS A 24 -14.86 -8.81 4.65
C CYS A 24 -14.38 -7.45 5.18
N SER A 25 -15.09 -6.36 4.89
CA SER A 25 -14.70 -5.00 5.32
C SER A 25 -14.59 -4.87 6.84
N SER A 26 -15.36 -5.67 7.60
CA SER A 26 -15.28 -5.73 9.06
C SER A 26 -13.94 -6.24 9.61
N PHE A 27 -13.18 -7.00 8.82
CA PHE A 27 -11.85 -7.51 9.19
C PHE A 27 -10.71 -6.54 8.82
N GLY A 28 -11.04 -5.37 8.28
CA GLY A 28 -10.09 -4.34 7.85
C GLY A 28 -9.45 -4.62 6.48
N THR A 29 -8.53 -3.75 6.07
CA THR A 29 -7.88 -3.79 4.74
C THR A 29 -7.00 -5.03 4.51
N GLY A 30 -6.69 -5.75 5.59
CA GLY A 30 -5.88 -6.97 5.59
C GLY A 30 -6.66 -8.25 5.24
N ALA A 31 -7.97 -8.19 5.00
CA ALA A 31 -8.79 -9.36 4.73
C ALA A 31 -9.21 -9.50 3.26
N ILE A 32 -9.44 -10.76 2.85
CA ILE A 32 -10.05 -11.12 1.58
C ILE A 32 -11.11 -12.19 1.80
N SER A 33 -12.14 -12.14 0.97
CA SER A 33 -13.07 -13.25 0.81
C SER A 33 -12.41 -14.39 0.03
N TYR A 34 -12.63 -15.62 0.47
CA TYR A 34 -12.21 -16.83 -0.23
C TYR A 34 -13.26 -17.92 -0.08
N LEU A 35 -13.26 -18.89 -1.00
CA LEU A 35 -14.12 -20.06 -0.89
C LEU A 35 -13.43 -21.12 -0.03
N ASN A 36 -14.04 -21.50 1.09
CA ASN A 36 -13.54 -22.61 1.88
C ASN A 36 -13.86 -23.94 1.17
N PRO A 37 -12.85 -24.76 0.83
CA PRO A 37 -13.06 -25.98 0.05
C PRO A 37 -13.81 -27.08 0.83
N VAL A 38 -13.82 -27.01 2.17
CA VAL A 38 -14.48 -27.99 3.05
C VAL A 38 -15.95 -27.65 3.23
N THR A 39 -16.27 -26.39 3.56
CA THR A 39 -17.63 -25.93 3.84
C THR A 39 -18.38 -25.48 2.59
N GLN A 40 -17.67 -25.24 1.48
CA GLN A 40 -18.21 -24.69 0.23
C GLN A 40 -18.91 -23.33 0.45
N THR A 41 -18.45 -22.57 1.45
CA THR A 41 -18.95 -21.23 1.78
C THR A 41 -17.87 -20.18 1.60
N ALA A 42 -18.27 -18.95 1.27
CA ALA A 42 -17.37 -17.82 1.30
C ALA A 42 -17.06 -17.44 2.75
N GLU A 43 -15.78 -17.26 3.04
CA GLU A 43 -15.24 -16.91 4.37
C GLU A 43 -14.19 -15.81 4.21
N CYS A 44 -13.95 -15.05 5.28
CA CYS A 44 -12.86 -14.08 5.33
C CYS A 44 -11.56 -14.76 5.79
N LYS A 45 -10.45 -14.45 5.13
CA LYS A 45 -9.11 -14.78 5.62
C LYS A 45 -8.18 -13.58 5.49
N CYS A 46 -7.12 -13.59 6.29
CA CYS A 46 -6.08 -12.60 6.18
C CYS A 46 -5.25 -12.79 4.91
N LYS A 47 -4.96 -11.68 4.23
CA LYS A 47 -4.01 -11.60 3.12
C LYS A 47 -2.62 -12.02 3.63
N SER A 48 -1.75 -12.46 2.72
CA SER A 48 -0.35 -12.70 3.08
C SER A 48 0.27 -11.41 3.65
N GLY A 49 1.01 -11.52 4.76
CA GLY A 49 1.53 -10.36 5.49
C GLY A 49 0.61 -9.86 6.62
N PHE A 50 -0.51 -10.54 6.86
CA PHE A 50 -1.46 -10.26 7.93
C PHE A 50 -1.79 -11.55 8.70
N ASP A 51 -1.82 -11.44 10.02
CA ASP A 51 -2.30 -12.47 10.93
C ASP A 51 -3.65 -12.04 11.52
N MET A 52 -4.43 -13.02 11.94
CA MET A 52 -5.70 -12.76 12.60
C MET A 52 -5.45 -12.13 13.98
N ASP A 53 -6.20 -11.08 14.31
CA ASP A 53 -6.11 -10.43 15.61
C ASP A 53 -6.51 -11.38 16.75
N SER A 54 -6.13 -11.02 17.98
CA SER A 54 -6.43 -11.83 19.17
C SER A 54 -7.93 -11.96 19.48
N THR A 55 -8.77 -11.14 18.84
CA THR A 55 -10.23 -11.14 18.96
C THR A 55 -10.92 -12.00 17.90
N GLY A 56 -10.18 -12.50 16.89
CA GLY A 56 -10.73 -13.28 15.78
C GLY A 56 -11.59 -12.48 14.81
N THR A 57 -11.51 -11.15 14.86
CA THR A 57 -12.44 -10.23 14.15
C THR A 57 -11.75 -9.35 13.11
N GLY A 58 -10.42 -9.41 13.02
CA GLY A 58 -9.63 -8.53 12.18
C GLY A 58 -8.33 -9.16 11.72
N CYS A 59 -7.73 -8.57 10.69
CA CYS A 59 -6.43 -8.97 10.17
C CYS A 59 -5.40 -7.85 10.44
N GLU A 60 -4.45 -8.13 11.31
CA GLU A 60 -3.35 -7.25 11.68
C GLU A 60 -2.09 -7.62 10.89
N SER A 61 -1.28 -6.64 10.49
CA SER A 61 -0.06 -6.98 9.73
C SER A 61 0.92 -7.76 10.59
N ASN A 62 1.34 -8.94 10.12
CA ASN A 62 2.33 -9.77 10.79
C ASN A 62 3.77 -9.33 10.50
N THR A 63 3.94 -8.32 9.65
CA THR A 63 5.21 -7.61 9.48
C THR A 63 5.31 -6.57 10.59
N ALA A 64 5.50 -7.05 11.82
CA ALA A 64 5.72 -6.22 12.98
C ALA A 64 7.07 -5.49 12.84
N ILE A 65 7.08 -4.33 12.19
CA ILE A 65 8.14 -3.35 12.42
C ILE A 65 7.79 -2.71 13.76
N THR A 66 8.49 -3.10 14.81
CA THR A 66 8.44 -2.41 16.10
C THR A 66 9.05 -1.02 15.90
N LEU A 67 8.20 -0.01 15.70
CA LEU A 67 8.57 1.41 15.76
C LEU A 67 7.55 2.19 16.61
N PRO A 68 7.96 3.34 17.19
CA PRO A 68 7.35 3.94 18.37
C PRO A 68 5.88 4.33 18.20
N GLN A 69 5.17 4.32 19.32
CA GLN A 69 3.72 4.54 19.46
C GLN A 69 3.17 5.68 18.60
N GLY A 70 2.24 5.37 17.68
CA GLY A 70 1.30 6.35 17.12
C GLY A 70 1.11 6.36 15.60
N GLN A 71 1.86 5.59 14.82
CA GLN A 71 1.69 5.54 13.35
C GLN A 71 1.02 4.23 12.94
N GLY A 72 -0.23 4.32 12.47
CA GLY A 72 -1.00 3.17 11.97
C GLY A 72 -0.25 2.45 10.84
N VAL A 73 -0.36 1.12 10.83
CA VAL A 73 0.25 0.28 9.80
C VAL A 73 -0.44 0.54 8.46
N LEU A 74 0.28 1.04 7.47
CA LEU A 74 -0.26 1.22 6.13
C LEU A 74 -0.19 -0.11 5.35
N PRO A 75 -1.28 -0.52 4.68
CA PRO A 75 -1.30 -1.75 3.92
C PRO A 75 -0.33 -1.65 2.74
N THR A 76 0.43 -2.69 2.46
CA THR A 76 1.26 -2.78 1.26
C THR A 76 0.46 -2.42 -0.02
N PRO A 77 0.96 -1.50 -0.88
CA PRO A 77 0.33 -1.24 -2.17
C PRO A 77 0.31 -2.47 -3.10
N GLU A 78 -0.81 -2.67 -3.81
CA GLU A 78 -1.00 -3.77 -4.76
C GLU A 78 -0.47 -3.41 -6.16
N ILE A 79 -0.49 -2.12 -6.53
CA ILE A 79 0.05 -1.63 -7.80
C ILE A 79 1.55 -1.42 -7.63
N ILE A 80 2.35 -2.21 -8.36
CA ILE A 80 3.80 -2.11 -8.34
C ILE A 80 4.28 -1.66 -9.73
N LYS A 81 4.92 -0.49 -9.79
CA LYS A 81 5.46 0.13 -11.00
C LYS A 81 7.00 0.13 -10.96
N PRO A 82 7.69 0.06 -12.10
CA PRO A 82 9.12 0.31 -12.15
C PRO A 82 9.42 1.79 -11.90
N GLY A 83 10.36 2.05 -11.00
CA GLY A 83 10.90 3.38 -10.69
C GLY A 83 12.14 3.71 -11.52
N GLN A 84 12.28 4.98 -11.90
CA GLN A 84 13.43 5.54 -12.61
C GLN A 84 13.89 6.81 -11.92
N CYS A 85 15.17 6.86 -11.56
CA CYS A 85 15.75 8.05 -10.97
C CYS A 85 15.66 9.23 -11.95
N ASN A 86 15.49 10.44 -11.42
CA ASN A 86 15.38 11.71 -12.12
C ASN A 86 14.12 11.88 -13.00
N VAL A 87 13.15 10.97 -12.91
CA VAL A 87 11.83 11.10 -13.53
C VAL A 87 10.86 11.72 -12.53
N LEU A 88 10.05 12.68 -13.01
CA LEU A 88 8.92 13.22 -12.26
C LEU A 88 7.71 12.29 -12.46
N TYR A 89 7.13 11.85 -11.35
CA TYR A 89 5.86 11.15 -11.27
C TYR A 89 4.81 12.16 -10.82
N ASP A 90 3.90 12.54 -11.73
CA ASP A 90 2.85 13.54 -11.49
C ASP A 90 1.44 13.01 -11.81
N ASP A 91 1.29 11.70 -11.96
CA ASP A 91 0.06 10.96 -12.23
C ASP A 91 -0.63 10.49 -10.94
N GLY A 92 -0.60 11.32 -9.89
CA GLY A 92 -1.10 10.95 -8.57
C GLY A 92 -2.51 10.37 -8.61
N SER A 93 -2.64 9.12 -8.18
CA SER A 93 -3.92 8.40 -8.13
C SER A 93 -4.47 8.32 -6.71
N ASP A 94 -5.77 8.02 -6.59
CA ASP A 94 -6.44 7.72 -5.32
C ASP A 94 -6.11 6.31 -4.79
N GLN A 95 -5.34 5.50 -5.52
CA GLN A 95 -4.99 4.14 -5.14
C GLN A 95 -3.57 4.06 -4.56
N PRO A 96 -3.32 3.24 -3.54
CA PRO A 96 -1.97 2.98 -3.08
C PRO A 96 -1.08 2.39 -4.18
N GLU A 97 0.14 2.93 -4.32
CA GLU A 97 1.10 2.52 -5.35
C GLU A 97 2.51 2.36 -4.78
N SER A 98 3.26 1.40 -5.33
CA SER A 98 4.68 1.17 -5.04
C SER A 98 5.50 1.39 -6.30
N TYR A 99 6.65 2.05 -6.16
CA TYR A 99 7.63 2.25 -7.22
C TYR A 99 8.98 1.62 -6.83
N VAL A 100 9.47 0.68 -7.63
CA VAL A 100 10.72 -0.04 -7.36
C VAL A 100 11.88 0.56 -8.14
N PHE A 101 12.82 1.18 -7.44
CA PHE A 101 13.99 1.83 -8.02
C PHE A 101 15.21 0.92 -7.93
N LYS A 102 15.90 0.72 -9.06
CA LYS A 102 17.24 0.11 -9.06
C LYS A 102 18.24 1.15 -8.56
N VAL A 103 18.97 0.81 -7.50
CA VAL A 103 19.92 1.71 -6.83
C VAL A 103 21.33 1.13 -6.73
N ASP A 104 21.66 0.15 -7.58
CA ASP A 104 23.00 -0.42 -7.66
C ASP A 104 24.06 0.68 -7.86
N GLY A 105 24.97 0.81 -6.89
CA GLY A 105 26.07 1.78 -6.93
C GLY A 105 25.74 3.18 -6.38
N PHE A 106 24.53 3.40 -5.86
CA PHE A 106 24.15 4.64 -5.19
C PHE A 106 24.18 4.49 -3.67
N SER A 107 24.46 5.58 -2.97
CA SER A 107 24.55 5.64 -1.50
C SER A 107 23.39 6.38 -0.87
N GLN A 108 22.71 7.24 -1.65
CA GLN A 108 21.60 8.04 -1.17
C GLN A 108 20.51 8.16 -2.23
N ILE A 109 19.29 8.41 -1.76
CA ILE A 109 18.18 8.84 -2.61
C ILE A 109 17.64 10.17 -2.07
N ARG A 110 17.55 11.18 -2.92
CA ARG A 110 16.84 12.43 -2.62
C ARG A 110 15.42 12.33 -3.16
N LEU A 111 14.46 12.29 -2.25
CA LEU A 111 13.04 12.34 -2.58
C LEU A 111 12.55 13.79 -2.53
N ASN A 112 12.16 14.33 -3.69
CA ASN A 112 11.40 15.56 -3.78
C ASN A 112 9.92 15.19 -3.94
N TYR A 113 9.04 15.63 -3.05
CA TYR A 113 7.64 15.22 -3.07
C TYR A 113 6.68 16.35 -2.70
N ASP A 114 5.47 16.31 -3.25
CA ASP A 114 4.34 17.17 -2.94
C ASP A 114 3.09 16.28 -2.85
N THR A 115 2.38 16.36 -1.73
CA THR A 115 1.12 15.65 -1.46
C THR A 115 -0.09 16.57 -1.58
N ASP A 116 0.12 17.78 -2.10
CA ASP A 116 -0.90 18.83 -2.21
C ASP A 116 -1.60 19.06 -0.86
N ARG A 117 -2.89 19.40 -0.87
CA ARG A 117 -3.69 19.72 0.32
C ARG A 117 -4.27 18.50 0.99
N ILE A 118 -4.58 17.44 0.25
CA ILE A 118 -5.13 16.20 0.81
C ILE A 118 -3.98 15.39 1.41
N LYS A 119 -4.21 14.74 2.55
CA LYS A 119 -3.10 14.10 3.24
C LYS A 119 -2.77 12.76 2.61
N ASP A 120 -1.52 12.58 2.24
CA ASP A 120 -0.96 11.31 1.78
C ASP A 120 0.24 10.92 2.64
N ASN A 121 0.63 9.66 2.55
CA ASN A 121 1.83 9.15 3.18
C ASN A 121 2.75 8.54 2.13
N ILE A 122 3.97 9.07 2.05
CA ILE A 122 5.02 8.54 1.19
C ILE A 122 6.08 7.93 2.08
N SER A 123 6.44 6.68 1.79
CA SER A 123 7.44 5.91 2.52
C SER A 123 8.55 5.47 1.58
N VAL A 124 9.79 5.49 2.08
CA VAL A 124 10.96 4.94 1.39
C VAL A 124 11.41 3.72 2.16
N LEU A 125 11.47 2.58 1.48
CA LEU A 125 11.69 1.27 2.07
C LEU A 125 12.83 0.53 1.35
N THR A 126 13.45 -0.43 2.03
CA THR A 126 14.32 -1.43 1.38
C THR A 126 13.51 -2.41 0.52
N SER A 127 14.18 -3.27 -0.25
CA SER A 127 13.54 -4.38 -0.96
C SER A 127 12.82 -5.37 -0.03
N SER A 128 13.26 -5.50 1.22
CA SER A 128 12.58 -6.26 2.28
C SER A 128 11.45 -5.48 2.95
N ARG A 129 11.09 -4.30 2.41
CA ARG A 129 10.11 -3.35 2.97
C ARG A 129 10.43 -2.85 4.38
N SER A 130 11.70 -2.86 4.77
CA SER A 130 12.13 -2.19 5.99
C SER A 130 12.16 -0.69 5.77
N GLU A 131 11.53 0.07 6.66
CA GLU A 131 11.43 1.53 6.51
C GLU A 131 12.79 2.21 6.65
N LEU A 132 13.12 3.02 5.65
CA LEU A 132 14.25 3.95 5.68
C LEU A 132 13.78 5.35 6.08
N TRP A 133 12.59 5.75 5.62
CA TRP A 133 11.98 7.03 5.94
C TRP A 133 10.48 7.04 5.65
N ARG A 134 9.72 7.93 6.31
CA ARG A 134 8.29 8.13 6.10
C ARG A 134 7.91 9.61 6.27
N SER A 135 7.05 10.12 5.38
CA SER A 135 6.54 11.50 5.45
C SER A 135 5.56 11.73 6.60
N GLY A 136 4.90 10.67 7.05
CA GLY A 136 3.68 10.74 7.85
C GLY A 136 2.47 11.04 6.98
N CYS A 137 1.29 11.12 7.59
CA CYS A 137 0.06 11.46 6.87
C CYS A 137 -0.06 12.98 6.75
N VAL A 138 0.37 13.55 5.62
CA VAL A 138 0.59 14.99 5.46
C VAL A 138 0.04 15.52 4.14
N GLY A 139 -0.56 16.70 4.18
CA GLY A 139 -0.82 17.54 3.01
C GLY A 139 0.23 18.66 3.00
N THR A 140 1.19 18.58 2.10
CA THR A 140 2.35 19.48 2.10
C THR A 140 2.05 20.83 1.42
N GLY A 141 1.19 20.83 0.40
CA GLY A 141 0.80 22.01 -0.39
C GLY A 141 1.94 22.67 -1.17
N ASN A 142 3.13 22.06 -1.15
CA ASN A 142 4.33 22.43 -1.89
C ASN A 142 5.38 21.32 -1.79
N TYR A 143 6.35 21.35 -2.71
CA TYR A 143 7.47 20.42 -2.69
C TYR A 143 8.28 20.49 -1.38
N LYS A 144 8.50 19.31 -0.80
CA LYS A 144 9.49 19.02 0.24
C LYS A 144 10.61 18.18 -0.35
N ALA A 145 11.77 18.23 0.27
CA ALA A 145 12.93 17.42 -0.10
C ALA A 145 13.46 16.67 1.12
N GLN A 146 13.71 15.37 0.95
CA GLN A 146 14.36 14.54 1.95
C GLN A 146 15.51 13.79 1.29
N VAL A 147 16.66 13.74 1.96
CA VAL A 147 17.77 12.84 1.61
C VAL A 147 17.70 11.63 2.53
N ILE A 148 17.70 10.43 1.94
CA ILE A 148 17.63 9.16 2.64
C ILE A 148 18.87 8.35 2.30
N ASP A 149 19.56 7.85 3.33
CA ASP A 149 20.69 6.95 3.15
C ASP A 149 20.22 5.55 2.73
N ILE A 150 20.89 5.00 1.73
CA ILE A 150 20.64 3.64 1.24
C ILE A 150 21.59 2.68 1.96
N PRO A 151 21.09 1.61 2.60
CA PRO A 151 21.96 0.63 3.24
C PRO A 151 22.96 0.04 2.26
N ALA A 152 24.22 -0.12 2.70
CA ALA A 152 25.28 -0.67 1.86
C ALA A 152 24.90 -2.05 1.31
N GLY A 153 25.10 -2.25 0.01
CA GLY A 153 24.76 -3.49 -0.69
C GLY A 153 23.29 -3.61 -1.14
N SER A 154 22.44 -2.63 -0.83
CA SER A 154 21.11 -2.53 -1.42
C SER A 154 21.20 -2.41 -2.94
N ARG A 155 20.33 -3.14 -3.63
CA ARG A 155 20.17 -3.05 -5.09
C ARG A 155 18.87 -2.36 -5.49
N GLU A 156 17.94 -2.30 -4.55
CA GLU A 156 16.60 -1.78 -4.75
C GLU A 156 16.13 -0.99 -3.54
N VAL A 157 15.38 0.08 -3.83
CA VAL A 157 14.60 0.85 -2.87
C VAL A 157 13.18 0.94 -3.41
N ILE A 158 12.21 0.88 -2.50
CA ILE A 158 10.79 0.98 -2.83
C ILE A 158 10.28 2.32 -2.30
N ILE A 159 9.55 3.05 -3.14
CA ILE A 159 8.78 4.21 -2.72
C ILE A 159 7.31 3.81 -2.72
N ASP A 160 6.72 3.74 -1.54
CA ASP A 160 5.29 3.49 -1.37
C ASP A 160 4.57 4.82 -1.21
N VAL A 161 3.46 4.98 -1.91
CA VAL A 161 2.53 6.09 -1.77
C VAL A 161 1.18 5.55 -1.31
N HIS A 162 0.67 6.11 -0.22
CA HIS A 162 -0.63 5.81 0.36
C HIS A 162 -1.48 7.08 0.36
N PRO A 163 -2.31 7.22 -0.67
CA PRO A 163 -3.14 8.41 -0.82
C PRO A 163 -4.25 8.46 0.24
N ASN A 164 -4.69 9.65 0.63
CA ASN A 164 -5.79 9.86 1.58
C ASN A 164 -5.62 9.06 2.88
N CYS A 165 -4.42 9.12 3.46
CA CYS A 165 -4.02 8.29 4.59
C CYS A 165 -4.80 8.56 5.90
N ASP A 166 -5.59 9.63 5.99
CA ASP A 166 -6.50 9.88 7.12
C ASP A 166 -7.95 9.43 6.86
N GLY A 167 -8.25 8.97 5.65
CA GLY A 167 -9.55 8.45 5.24
C GLY A 167 -10.67 9.49 5.21
N GLN A 168 -10.34 10.79 5.30
CA GLN A 168 -11.36 11.84 5.43
C GLN A 168 -11.75 12.51 4.10
N SER A 169 -11.02 12.22 3.01
CA SER A 169 -11.19 12.91 1.72
C SER A 169 -11.23 11.94 0.53
N SER A 170 -11.43 12.46 -0.68
CA SER A 170 -11.32 11.74 -1.95
C SER A 170 -10.74 12.67 -3.02
N GLY A 171 -10.11 12.14 -4.07
CA GLY A 171 -9.54 12.96 -5.15
C GLY A 171 -8.19 13.55 -4.79
N THR A 172 -7.35 12.76 -4.13
CA THR A 172 -6.00 13.16 -3.77
C THR A 172 -5.08 13.23 -4.99
N SER A 173 -4.04 14.06 -4.86
CA SER A 173 -3.02 14.26 -5.87
C SER A 173 -1.68 14.34 -5.17
N TRP A 174 -0.74 13.54 -5.64
CA TRP A 174 0.63 13.54 -5.17
C TRP A 174 1.56 13.56 -6.38
N LYS A 175 2.76 14.09 -6.14
CA LYS A 175 3.83 14.17 -7.12
C LYS A 175 5.16 13.91 -6.44
N PHE A 176 6.05 13.18 -7.08
CA PHE A 176 7.40 13.04 -6.57
C PHE A 176 8.45 12.84 -7.66
N LYS A 177 9.69 13.17 -7.32
CA LYS A 177 10.89 12.89 -8.12
C LYS A 177 11.96 12.34 -7.19
N ALA A 178 12.45 11.14 -7.50
CA ALA A 178 13.55 10.51 -6.79
C ALA A 178 14.87 10.74 -7.55
N GLU A 179 15.90 11.27 -6.89
CA GLU A 179 17.24 11.46 -7.45
C GLU A 179 18.19 10.48 -6.74
N CYS A 180 18.85 9.60 -7.50
CA CYS A 180 19.78 8.61 -6.95
C CYS A 180 21.20 9.19 -6.97
N LEU A 181 21.90 9.17 -5.83
CA LEU A 181 23.15 9.88 -5.56
C LEU A 181 24.28 8.95 -5.10
#